data_AF-A0A970QTF2-F1
#
_entry.id   AF-A0A970QTF2-F1
#
_cell.length_a   1.000
_cell.length_b   1.000
_cell.length_c   1.000
_cell.angle_alpha   90.00
_cell.angle_beta   90.00
_cell.angle_gamma   90.00
#
_symmetry.space_group_name_H-M   'P 1'
#
loop_
_entity.id
_entity.type
_entity.pdbx_description
1 polymer ?
#
loop_
_entity_poly.entity_id
_entity_poly.type
_entity_poly.pdbx_seq_one_letter_code
_entity_poly.pdbx_strand_id
1 'polypeptide(L)'
;KELDEENGMYYYSARYYAPPTFISRDPMFEKYPSISPYTYCSNNPVIFVDPTGKSISEFDEAGNYLRTTKDNWFHNTFFGRTGRIVDGDGNVTQKFKFADPKNDVNDLKSGKINRVQFVQESEIKSMLSKAGAFDKENKVANSDSRYDYINQEGKGGGKFDFAVTGIPNQYSDYNQSLFLVDGVAHNRFNFGNFLFGAAGKALGLTSFELRAGAHYNSVFNSSTNGYKPQLDSRDDQRSIRMGVRHANQHDYKNMHYRVTFGPLQRVY
;
A
#
# COMPACT_ATOMS: atom_id res chain seq x y z
N LYS A 1 -8.58 -36.93 -11.11
CA LYS A 1 -7.66 -38.01 -11.52
C LYS A 1 -7.85 -39.11 -10.53
N GLU A 2 -8.04 -40.31 -11.04
CA GLU A 2 -8.42 -41.46 -10.23
C GLU A 2 -7.26 -42.43 -10.25
N LEU A 3 -6.95 -42.97 -9.07
CA LEU A 3 -5.97 -44.03 -8.91
C LEU A 3 -6.69 -45.33 -9.28
N ASP A 4 -6.15 -46.05 -10.25
CA ASP A 4 -6.60 -47.38 -10.58
C ASP A 4 -5.95 -48.35 -9.58
N GLU A 5 -6.78 -48.91 -8.68
CA GLU A 5 -6.31 -49.72 -7.55
C GLU A 5 -5.75 -51.08 -7.99
N GLU A 6 -6.07 -51.56 -9.19
CA GLU A 6 -5.63 -52.87 -9.69
C GLU A 6 -4.19 -52.85 -10.21
N ASN A 7 -3.73 -51.72 -10.74
CA ASN A 7 -2.39 -51.58 -11.34
C ASN A 7 -1.53 -50.48 -10.69
N GLY A 8 -2.07 -49.73 -9.72
CA GLY A 8 -1.35 -48.70 -8.97
C GLY A 8 -1.02 -47.45 -9.80
N MET A 9 -1.71 -47.26 -10.92
CA MET A 9 -1.45 -46.20 -11.89
C MET A 9 -2.52 -45.12 -11.84
N TYR A 10 -2.14 -43.89 -12.17
CA TYR A 10 -3.14 -42.83 -12.23
C TYR A 10 -3.65 -42.64 -13.66
N TYR A 11 -4.97 -42.60 -13.81
CA TYR A 11 -5.59 -42.27 -15.10
C TYR A 11 -5.73 -40.74 -15.26
N TYR A 12 -5.03 -40.20 -16.26
CA TYR A 12 -4.97 -38.77 -16.59
C TYR A 12 -5.70 -38.50 -17.91
N SER A 13 -6.99 -38.87 -17.97
CA SER A 13 -7.95 -38.64 -19.06
C SER A 13 -7.62 -39.29 -20.42
N ALA A 14 -6.38 -39.25 -20.90
CA ALA A 14 -5.95 -39.83 -22.17
C ALA A 14 -4.72 -40.75 -22.06
N ARG A 15 -4.03 -40.76 -20.91
CA ARG A 15 -2.85 -41.60 -20.66
C ARG A 15 -2.79 -42.07 -19.21
N TYR A 16 -2.16 -43.23 -19.00
CA TYR A 16 -1.82 -43.75 -17.69
C TYR A 16 -0.44 -43.22 -17.26
N TYR A 17 -0.34 -42.87 -15.98
CA TYR A 17 0.87 -42.28 -15.38
C TYR A 17 1.45 -43.20 -14.31
N ALA A 18 2.71 -43.63 -14.52
CA ALA A 18 3.56 -44.38 -13.58
C ALA A 18 4.64 -43.42 -13.09
N PRO A 19 4.57 -42.86 -11.87
CA PRO A 19 5.62 -41.96 -11.40
C PRO A 19 7.02 -42.57 -11.62
N PRO A 20 7.96 -41.86 -12.29
CA PRO A 20 7.94 -40.44 -12.68
C PRO A 20 7.54 -40.12 -14.14
N THR A 21 7.01 -41.07 -14.92
CA THR A 21 6.81 -40.95 -16.39
C THR A 21 5.40 -41.37 -16.86
N PHE A 22 4.97 -40.88 -18.02
CA PHE A 22 3.84 -41.50 -18.73
C PHE A 22 4.30 -42.80 -19.40
N ILE A 23 3.42 -43.81 -19.44
CA ILE A 23 3.72 -45.11 -20.06
C ILE A 23 3.43 -45.15 -21.57
N SER A 24 2.82 -44.08 -22.12
CA SER A 24 2.52 -43.95 -23.54
C SER A 24 2.99 -42.61 -24.11
N ARG A 25 3.41 -42.63 -25.38
CA ARG A 25 3.91 -41.47 -26.14
C ARG A 25 2.85 -40.38 -26.24
N ASP A 26 3.28 -39.12 -26.16
CA ASP A 26 2.41 -37.97 -26.39
C ASP A 26 1.94 -37.91 -27.86
N PRO A 27 0.62 -37.86 -28.13
CA PRO A 27 0.09 -37.74 -29.49
C PRO A 27 0.54 -36.48 -30.25
N MET A 28 1.00 -35.43 -29.54
CA MET A 28 1.48 -34.18 -30.14
C MET A 28 3.01 -34.04 -30.17
N PHE A 29 3.75 -35.13 -29.90
CA PHE A 29 5.21 -35.12 -29.79
C PHE A 29 5.94 -34.49 -30.99
N GLU A 30 5.44 -34.69 -32.22
CA GLU A 30 6.06 -34.15 -33.43
C GLU A 30 6.09 -32.60 -33.47
N LYS A 31 5.21 -31.93 -32.72
CA LYS A 31 5.15 -30.46 -32.67
C LYS A 31 6.18 -29.85 -31.71
N TYR A 32 6.73 -30.65 -30.80
CA TYR A 32 7.68 -30.18 -29.76
C TYR A 32 8.86 -31.16 -29.61
N PRO A 33 9.72 -31.27 -30.64
CA PRO A 33 10.82 -32.25 -30.68
C PRO A 33 11.90 -32.02 -29.61
N SER A 34 11.92 -30.83 -28.99
CA SER A 34 12.82 -30.48 -27.89
C SER A 34 12.39 -31.01 -26.52
N ILE A 35 11.21 -31.62 -26.40
CA ILE A 35 10.68 -32.18 -25.15
C ILE A 35 10.47 -33.68 -25.34
N SER A 36 11.02 -34.48 -24.43
CA SER A 36 10.90 -35.94 -24.52
C SER A 36 9.41 -36.37 -24.41
N PRO A 37 8.93 -37.29 -25.29
CA PRO A 37 7.51 -37.67 -25.40
C PRO A 37 6.92 -38.35 -24.18
N TYR A 38 7.77 -38.66 -23.19
CA TYR A 38 7.42 -39.37 -21.97
C TYR A 38 7.52 -38.47 -20.72
N THR A 39 7.99 -37.22 -20.86
CA THR A 39 8.22 -36.33 -19.71
C THR A 39 6.92 -35.86 -19.04
N TYR A 40 6.83 -36.11 -17.74
CA TYR A 40 5.81 -35.49 -16.89
C TYR A 40 6.20 -34.04 -16.59
N CYS A 41 5.30 -33.08 -16.88
CA CYS A 41 5.50 -31.66 -16.62
C CYS A 41 6.85 -31.08 -17.14
N SER A 42 7.33 -31.52 -18.31
CA SER A 42 8.61 -31.08 -18.89
C SER A 42 9.80 -31.18 -17.91
N ASN A 43 9.79 -32.20 -17.05
CA ASN A 43 10.85 -32.47 -16.07
C ASN A 43 11.01 -31.40 -14.96
N ASN A 44 9.97 -30.60 -14.66
CA ASN A 44 10.01 -29.61 -13.59
C ASN A 44 8.79 -29.67 -12.65
N PRO A 45 8.66 -30.72 -11.82
CA PRO A 45 7.52 -30.90 -10.90
C PRO A 45 7.53 -29.95 -9.68
N VAL A 46 8.52 -29.07 -9.54
CA VAL A 46 8.64 -28.08 -8.43
C VAL A 46 7.77 -26.83 -8.66
N ILE A 47 7.36 -26.54 -9.91
CA ILE A 47 6.52 -25.38 -10.24
C ILE A 47 5.08 -25.48 -9.67
N PHE A 48 4.62 -26.67 -9.27
CA PHE A 48 3.20 -26.91 -8.95
C PHE A 48 2.83 -27.06 -7.46
N VAL A 49 3.75 -26.75 -6.52
CA VAL A 49 3.40 -26.57 -5.10
C VAL A 49 4.10 -25.30 -4.60
N ASP A 50 3.39 -24.17 -4.63
CA ASP A 50 3.86 -22.85 -4.17
C ASP A 50 3.55 -22.64 -2.67
N PRO A 51 4.56 -22.62 -1.76
CA PRO A 51 4.38 -22.35 -0.34
C PRO A 51 4.26 -20.86 0.00
N THR A 52 4.39 -19.94 -0.97
CA THR A 52 4.43 -18.48 -0.72
C THR A 52 3.12 -17.75 -1.00
N GLY A 53 2.14 -18.39 -1.67
CA GLY A 53 0.73 -18.00 -1.67
C GLY A 53 0.46 -16.55 -2.07
N LYS A 54 0.55 -16.26 -3.37
CA LYS A 54 0.03 -15.04 -4.01
C LYS A 54 -1.47 -14.91 -3.75
N SER A 55 -1.89 -13.83 -3.08
CA SER A 55 -3.19 -13.77 -2.41
C SER A 55 -3.86 -12.39 -2.51
N ILE A 56 -5.18 -12.36 -2.69
CA ILE A 56 -6.03 -11.16 -2.58
C ILE A 56 -6.52 -11.02 -1.14
N SER A 57 -6.55 -9.80 -0.62
CA SER A 57 -7.21 -9.48 0.65
C SER A 57 -8.58 -8.83 0.40
N GLU A 58 -9.61 -9.36 1.02
CA GLU A 58 -10.99 -8.89 0.92
C GLU A 58 -11.42 -8.13 2.17
N PHE A 59 -12.18 -7.07 1.93
CA PHE A 59 -12.81 -6.24 2.95
C PHE A 59 -14.29 -6.02 2.60
N ASP A 60 -15.14 -5.85 3.61
CA ASP A 60 -16.53 -5.46 3.38
C ASP A 60 -16.66 -3.96 3.03
N GLU A 61 -17.87 -3.51 2.71
CA GLU A 61 -18.16 -2.11 2.38
C GLU A 61 -17.92 -1.13 3.54
N ALA A 62 -17.91 -1.62 4.78
CA ALA A 62 -17.54 -0.84 5.96
C ALA A 62 -16.01 -0.80 6.17
N GLY A 63 -15.25 -1.52 5.34
CA GLY A 63 -13.80 -1.61 5.38
C GLY A 63 -13.25 -2.65 6.36
N ASN A 64 -14.08 -3.50 6.96
CA ASN A 64 -13.58 -4.56 7.84
C ASN A 64 -12.92 -5.66 7.01
N TYR A 65 -11.77 -6.14 7.47
CA TYR A 65 -11.05 -7.23 6.84
C TYR A 65 -11.82 -8.54 7.01
N LEU A 66 -12.05 -9.23 5.89
CA LEU A 66 -12.79 -10.49 5.86
C LEU A 66 -11.84 -11.69 5.82
N ARG A 67 -10.97 -11.71 4.80
CA ARG A 67 -10.05 -12.83 4.56
C ARG A 67 -8.98 -12.49 3.55
N THR A 68 -7.93 -13.30 3.53
CA THR A 68 -6.94 -13.33 2.46
C THR A 68 -7.04 -14.67 1.73
N THR A 69 -7.43 -14.66 0.46
CA THR A 69 -7.61 -15.85 -0.38
C THR A 69 -6.47 -15.99 -1.37
N LYS A 70 -6.12 -17.24 -1.74
CA LYS A 70 -5.15 -17.48 -2.82
C LYS A 70 -5.79 -17.07 -4.14
N ASP A 71 -5.04 -16.33 -4.96
CA ASP A 71 -5.52 -15.80 -6.23
C ASP A 71 -4.55 -16.14 -7.39
N ASN A 72 -5.00 -15.89 -8.62
CA ASN A 72 -4.30 -16.15 -9.87
C ASN A 72 -2.83 -15.67 -9.82
N TRP A 73 -1.92 -16.64 -10.00
CA TRP A 73 -0.48 -16.40 -10.05
C TRP A 73 -0.08 -15.37 -11.12
N PHE A 74 -0.76 -15.36 -12.27
CA PHE A 74 -0.49 -14.44 -13.38
C PHE A 74 -0.79 -12.99 -13.00
N HIS A 75 -1.95 -12.71 -12.40
CA HIS A 75 -2.31 -11.35 -11.98
C HIS A 75 -1.30 -10.81 -10.95
N ASN A 76 -0.96 -11.63 -9.95
CA ASN A 76 -0.02 -11.25 -8.91
C ASN A 76 1.42 -11.06 -9.42
N THR A 77 1.84 -11.80 -10.47
CA THR A 77 3.15 -11.61 -11.12
C THR A 77 3.25 -10.27 -11.86
N PHE A 78 2.20 -9.86 -12.56
CA PHE A 78 2.24 -8.67 -13.43
C PHE A 78 1.72 -7.39 -12.76
N PHE A 79 0.83 -7.50 -11.77
CA PHE A 79 0.14 -6.35 -11.18
C PHE A 79 0.39 -6.17 -9.67
N GLY A 80 1.08 -7.13 -9.04
CA GLY A 80 1.33 -7.15 -7.59
C GLY A 80 0.11 -7.57 -6.78
N ARG A 81 0.25 -7.61 -5.45
CA ARG A 81 -0.82 -7.97 -4.52
C ARG A 81 -1.86 -6.82 -4.44
N THR A 82 -3.14 -7.16 -4.53
CA THR A 82 -4.24 -6.19 -4.50
C THR A 82 -5.23 -6.48 -3.37
N GLY A 83 -5.80 -5.42 -2.82
CA GLY A 83 -6.98 -5.50 -1.96
C GLY A 83 -8.26 -5.24 -2.76
N ARG A 84 -9.39 -5.76 -2.28
CA ARG A 84 -10.70 -5.49 -2.87
C ARG A 84 -11.77 -5.31 -1.80
N ILE A 85 -12.72 -4.43 -2.10
CA ILE A 85 -13.96 -4.25 -1.35
C ILE A 85 -15.03 -5.13 -2.01
N VAL A 86 -15.77 -5.87 -1.20
CA VAL A 86 -16.89 -6.70 -1.65
C VAL A 86 -18.19 -6.30 -0.95
N ASP A 87 -19.30 -6.36 -1.68
CA ASP A 87 -20.64 -6.17 -1.12
C ASP A 87 -21.13 -7.43 -0.37
N GLY A 88 -22.34 -7.35 0.19
CA GLY A 88 -22.97 -8.46 0.92
C GLY A 88 -23.19 -9.73 0.07
N ASP A 89 -23.25 -9.60 -1.26
CA ASP A 89 -23.40 -10.71 -2.20
C ASP A 89 -22.04 -11.26 -2.68
N GLY A 90 -20.92 -10.61 -2.30
CA GLY A 90 -19.57 -10.97 -2.69
C GLY A 90 -19.10 -10.36 -4.01
N ASN A 91 -19.85 -9.43 -4.61
CA ASN A 91 -19.42 -8.72 -5.81
C ASN A 91 -18.34 -7.70 -5.48
N VAL A 92 -17.36 -7.56 -6.37
CA VAL A 92 -16.25 -6.61 -6.18
C VAL A 92 -16.70 -5.20 -6.53
N THR A 93 -16.79 -4.32 -5.54
CA THR A 93 -17.18 -2.92 -5.71
C THR A 93 -15.99 -2.00 -5.94
N GLN A 94 -14.83 -2.32 -5.36
CA GLN A 94 -13.60 -1.54 -5.51
C GLN A 94 -12.35 -2.42 -5.44
N LYS A 95 -11.31 -2.04 -6.20
CA LYS A 95 -9.98 -2.66 -6.13
C LYS A 95 -8.94 -1.60 -5.78
N PHE A 96 -7.93 -1.97 -5.01
CA PHE A 96 -6.83 -1.08 -4.63
C PHE A 96 -5.52 -1.84 -4.49
N LYS A 97 -4.42 -1.09 -4.45
CA LYS A 97 -3.07 -1.63 -4.22
C LYS A 97 -2.63 -1.38 -2.78
N PHE A 98 -1.73 -2.20 -2.26
CA PHE A 98 -1.06 -1.90 -0.99
C PHE A 98 0.15 -0.98 -1.22
N ALA A 99 0.46 -0.16 -0.22
CA ALA A 99 1.67 0.65 -0.19
C ALA A 99 2.89 -0.26 -0.06
N ASP A 100 2.82 -1.21 0.88
CA ASP A 100 3.76 -2.30 1.10
C ASP A 100 3.02 -3.67 1.09
N PRO A 101 2.84 -4.28 -0.10
CA PRO A 101 2.11 -5.54 -0.24
C PRO A 101 2.67 -6.71 0.57
N LYS A 102 3.93 -6.65 1.02
CA LYS A 102 4.54 -7.72 1.81
C LYS A 102 4.17 -7.55 3.28
N ASN A 103 4.45 -6.39 3.86
CA ASN A 103 4.21 -6.17 5.28
C ASN A 103 2.73 -5.91 5.59
N ASP A 104 2.02 -5.14 4.76
CA ASP A 104 0.59 -4.85 4.98
C ASP A 104 -0.25 -6.13 4.99
N VAL A 105 0.02 -7.07 4.08
CA VAL A 105 -0.71 -8.36 4.04
C VAL A 105 -0.29 -9.30 5.16
N ASN A 106 0.95 -9.24 5.63
CA ASN A 106 1.35 -10.00 6.82
C ASN A 106 0.66 -9.45 8.08
N ASP A 107 0.52 -8.13 8.21
CA ASP A 107 -0.17 -7.48 9.31
C ASP A 107 -1.69 -7.74 9.29
N LEU A 108 -2.30 -7.87 8.10
CA LEU A 108 -3.69 -8.34 7.97
C LEU A 108 -3.85 -9.79 8.44
N LYS A 109 -2.92 -10.68 8.05
CA LYS A 109 -2.96 -12.09 8.44
C LYS A 109 -2.70 -12.31 9.93
N SER A 110 -1.88 -11.47 10.55
CA SER A 110 -1.59 -11.53 11.98
C SER A 110 -2.69 -10.89 12.84
N GLY A 111 -3.65 -10.19 12.23
CA GLY A 111 -4.70 -9.44 12.93
C GLY A 111 -4.24 -8.12 13.54
N LYS A 112 -2.98 -7.72 13.30
CA LYS A 112 -2.46 -6.41 13.70
C LYS A 112 -3.19 -5.28 12.99
N ILE A 113 -3.51 -5.50 11.72
CA ILE A 113 -4.42 -4.66 10.94
C ILE A 113 -5.66 -5.50 10.67
N ASN A 114 -6.84 -4.90 10.82
CA ASN A 114 -8.12 -5.59 10.62
C ASN A 114 -9.11 -4.76 9.80
N ARG A 115 -8.70 -3.61 9.28
CA ARG A 115 -9.59 -2.77 8.47
C ARG A 115 -8.85 -1.86 7.49
N VAL A 116 -9.62 -1.32 6.56
CA VAL A 116 -9.25 -0.22 5.69
C VAL A 116 -10.18 0.97 5.96
N GLN A 117 -9.58 2.15 6.16
CA GLN A 117 -10.24 3.43 6.29
C GLN A 117 -10.29 4.11 4.93
N PHE A 118 -11.48 4.53 4.51
CA PHE A 118 -11.67 5.30 3.28
C PHE A 118 -11.41 6.77 3.58
N VAL A 119 -10.23 7.27 3.20
CA VAL A 119 -9.81 8.63 3.52
C VAL A 119 -10.51 9.63 2.62
N GLN A 120 -11.20 10.59 3.21
CA GLN A 120 -11.80 11.70 2.49
C GLN A 120 -10.82 12.86 2.31
N GLU A 121 -10.96 13.57 1.19
CA GLU A 121 -10.16 14.76 0.87
C GLU A 121 -10.27 15.87 1.94
N SER A 122 -11.43 16.00 2.58
CA SER A 122 -11.65 16.93 3.69
C SER A 122 -10.81 16.58 4.93
N GLU A 123 -10.56 15.29 5.18
CA GLU A 123 -9.76 14.82 6.30
C GLU A 123 -8.27 15.08 6.06
N ILE A 124 -7.80 14.87 4.82
CA ILE A 124 -6.44 15.24 4.40
C ILE A 124 -6.24 16.74 4.60
N LYS A 125 -7.12 17.57 4.02
CA LYS A 125 -7.07 19.03 4.18
C LYS A 125 -7.10 19.46 5.65
N SER A 126 -7.95 18.83 6.46
CA SER A 126 -8.04 19.11 7.91
C SER A 126 -6.71 18.83 8.61
N MET A 127 -6.10 17.66 8.40
CA MET A 127 -4.79 17.32 8.99
C MET A 127 -3.68 18.27 8.52
N LEU A 128 -3.62 18.56 7.21
CA LEU A 128 -2.63 19.47 6.64
C LEU A 128 -2.80 20.91 7.15
N SER A 129 -4.04 21.38 7.30
CA SER A 129 -4.34 22.69 7.85
C SER A 129 -3.95 22.79 9.32
N LYS A 130 -4.28 21.78 10.13
CA LYS A 130 -3.88 21.73 11.56
C LYS A 130 -2.35 21.70 11.72
N ALA A 131 -1.66 21.09 10.77
CA ALA A 131 -0.20 21.06 10.73
C ALA A 131 0.41 22.38 10.26
N GLY A 132 -0.37 23.34 9.75
CA GLY A 132 0.12 24.65 9.28
C GLY A 132 0.64 24.66 7.84
N ALA A 133 0.33 23.62 7.03
CA ALA A 133 0.81 23.50 5.66
C ALA A 133 0.18 24.53 4.68
N PHE A 134 -0.96 25.12 5.07
CA PHE A 134 -1.68 26.15 4.29
C PHE A 134 -1.53 27.56 4.84
N ASP A 135 -0.78 27.73 5.92
CA ASP A 135 -0.56 29.03 6.56
C ASP A 135 0.35 29.88 5.68
N LYS A 136 0.01 31.16 5.50
CA LYS A 136 0.69 32.02 4.53
C LYS A 136 2.15 32.24 4.93
N GLU A 137 2.40 32.41 6.22
CA GLU A 137 3.69 32.59 6.86
C GLU A 137 4.64 31.41 6.65
N ASN A 138 4.13 30.17 6.67
CA ASN A 138 4.93 28.96 6.49
C ASN A 138 5.28 28.71 5.01
N LYS A 139 4.54 29.34 4.09
CA LYS A 139 4.71 29.20 2.63
C LYS A 139 5.65 30.22 2.01
N VAL A 140 6.11 31.23 2.77
CA VAL A 140 6.96 32.29 2.24
C VAL A 140 8.35 31.73 1.87
N ALA A 141 8.85 32.15 0.72
CA ALA A 141 10.15 31.77 0.17
C ALA A 141 11.26 32.77 0.53
N ASN A 142 11.25 33.31 1.75
CA ASN A 142 12.52 33.84 2.30
C ASN A 142 13.37 32.62 2.65
N SER A 143 14.70 32.73 2.51
CA SER A 143 15.62 31.58 2.48
C SER A 143 15.46 30.60 3.63
N ASP A 144 14.97 31.09 4.77
CA ASP A 144 14.94 30.36 6.02
C ASP A 144 13.53 29.82 6.35
N SER A 145 12.43 30.51 6.00
CA SER A 145 11.12 30.23 6.64
C SER A 145 10.49 28.87 6.32
N ARG A 146 10.38 28.46 5.05
CA ARG A 146 9.70 27.19 4.71
C ARG A 146 10.56 25.95 4.95
N TYR A 147 11.87 26.08 4.76
CA TYR A 147 12.82 24.99 4.96
C TYR A 147 13.07 24.77 6.45
N ASP A 148 13.17 25.84 7.25
CA ASP A 148 13.26 25.72 8.70
C ASP A 148 11.99 25.13 9.28
N TYR A 149 10.83 25.58 8.80
CA TYR A 149 9.54 25.07 9.28
C TYR A 149 9.40 23.58 9.05
N ILE A 150 9.63 23.09 7.82
CA ILE A 150 9.54 21.65 7.54
C ILE A 150 10.65 20.84 8.22
N ASN A 151 11.84 21.42 8.43
CA ASN A 151 12.92 20.77 9.15
C ASN A 151 12.62 20.67 10.66
N GLN A 152 11.98 21.67 11.24
CA GLN A 152 11.55 21.67 12.64
C GLN A 152 10.38 20.70 12.85
N GLU A 153 9.31 20.87 12.06
CA GLU A 153 8.06 20.14 12.25
C GLU A 153 8.08 18.73 11.66
N GLY A 154 9.05 18.41 10.78
CA GLY A 154 9.24 17.08 10.19
C GLY A 154 10.05 16.11 11.05
N LYS A 155 10.54 16.56 12.21
CA LYS A 155 11.18 15.70 13.23
C LYS A 155 10.12 14.97 14.05
N GLY A 156 10.54 13.91 14.75
CA GLY A 156 9.66 13.09 15.60
C GLY A 156 8.84 13.93 16.57
N GLY A 157 7.52 13.74 16.54
CA GLY A 157 6.56 14.49 17.36
C GLY A 157 6.23 15.91 16.87
N GLY A 158 6.86 16.40 15.79
CA GLY A 158 6.49 17.64 15.14
C GLY A 158 5.18 17.54 14.35
N LYS A 159 4.64 18.67 13.93
CA LYS A 159 3.33 18.75 13.23
C LYS A 159 3.31 18.01 11.89
N PHE A 160 4.46 17.82 11.26
CA PHE A 160 4.60 17.11 9.98
C PHE A 160 4.96 15.62 10.18
N ASP A 161 5.18 15.17 11.43
CA ASP A 161 5.18 13.76 11.80
C ASP A 161 3.73 13.26 11.96
N PHE A 162 3.03 13.19 10.83
CA PHE A 162 1.61 12.85 10.79
C PHE A 162 1.30 11.47 11.34
N ALA A 163 2.26 10.53 11.31
CA ALA A 163 2.08 9.22 11.92
C ALA A 163 1.84 9.37 13.43
N VAL A 164 2.55 10.27 14.11
CA VAL A 164 2.43 10.48 15.57
C VAL A 164 1.43 11.56 15.94
N THR A 165 1.19 12.54 15.07
CA THR A 165 0.34 13.70 15.39
C THR A 165 -1.00 13.70 14.65
N GLY A 166 -1.00 13.96 13.34
CA GLY A 166 -2.24 14.16 12.57
C GLY A 166 -3.17 12.95 12.54
N ILE A 167 -2.63 11.75 12.28
CA ILE A 167 -3.42 10.53 12.12
C ILE A 167 -4.09 10.11 13.45
N PRO A 168 -3.38 10.00 14.59
CA PRO A 168 -4.02 9.64 15.87
C PRO A 168 -5.07 10.64 16.34
N ASN A 169 -4.97 11.92 15.94
CA ASN A 169 -5.96 12.94 16.23
C ASN A 169 -7.21 12.88 15.34
N GLN A 170 -7.12 12.21 14.18
CA GLN A 170 -8.21 12.08 13.21
C GLN A 170 -8.94 10.73 13.35
N TYR A 171 -8.21 9.65 13.60
CA TYR A 171 -8.74 8.28 13.63
C TYR A 171 -8.39 7.63 14.97
N SER A 172 -9.37 7.01 15.63
CA SER A 172 -9.16 6.34 16.93
C SER A 172 -8.53 4.94 16.81
N ASP A 173 -8.80 4.24 15.71
CA ASP A 173 -8.35 2.88 15.39
C ASP A 173 -7.13 2.85 14.45
N TYR A 174 -6.34 3.93 14.47
CA TYR A 174 -5.24 4.18 13.55
C TYR A 174 -4.15 3.08 13.53
N ASN A 175 -3.96 2.36 14.64
CA ASN A 175 -2.96 1.27 14.70
C ASN A 175 -3.43 -0.02 14.02
N GLN A 176 -4.74 -0.19 13.80
CA GLN A 176 -5.35 -1.38 13.21
C GLN A 176 -5.82 -1.14 11.77
N SER A 177 -5.53 0.04 11.22
CA SER A 177 -6.09 0.52 9.97
C SER A 177 -5.03 0.63 8.87
N LEU A 178 -5.43 0.22 7.66
CA LEU A 178 -4.88 0.78 6.43
C LEU A 178 -5.69 2.03 6.05
N PHE A 179 -5.08 2.98 5.37
CA PHE A 179 -5.69 4.21 4.91
C PHE A 179 -5.70 4.22 3.39
N LEU A 180 -6.88 4.11 2.80
CA LEU A 180 -7.07 4.05 1.35
C LEU A 180 -7.27 5.46 0.78
N VAL A 181 -6.30 5.88 -0.02
CA VAL A 181 -6.30 7.16 -0.75
C VAL A 181 -5.74 6.92 -2.15
N ASP A 182 -6.33 7.56 -3.17
CA ASP A 182 -5.91 7.45 -4.58
C ASP A 182 -5.72 6.00 -5.10
N GLY A 183 -6.55 5.06 -4.61
CA GLY A 183 -6.49 3.65 -4.98
C GLY A 183 -5.30 2.87 -4.38
N VAL A 184 -4.62 3.44 -3.37
CA VAL A 184 -3.55 2.80 -2.62
C VAL A 184 -3.88 2.81 -1.13
N ALA A 185 -3.82 1.65 -0.49
CA ALA A 185 -3.98 1.49 0.94
C ALA A 185 -2.60 1.53 1.63
N HIS A 186 -2.47 2.43 2.60
CA HIS A 186 -1.23 2.69 3.32
C HIS A 186 -1.39 2.28 4.79
N ASN A 187 -0.43 1.57 5.40
CA ASN A 187 -0.39 1.51 6.86
C ASN A 187 -0.14 2.93 7.45
N ARG A 188 -0.30 3.08 8.77
CA ARG A 188 -0.13 4.35 9.48
C ARG A 188 1.14 5.12 9.10
N PHE A 189 2.28 4.45 9.00
CA PHE A 189 3.56 5.10 8.70
C PHE A 189 3.65 5.53 7.24
N ASN A 190 3.24 4.65 6.32
CA ASN A 190 3.17 5.01 4.91
C ASN A 190 2.16 6.14 4.66
N PHE A 191 1.04 6.19 5.38
CA PHE A 191 0.06 7.26 5.25
C PHE A 191 0.58 8.57 5.85
N GLY A 192 1.34 8.50 6.95
CA GLY A 192 2.09 9.65 7.47
C GLY A 192 3.05 10.23 6.44
N ASN A 193 3.78 9.36 5.74
CA ASN A 193 4.68 9.74 4.64
C ASN A 193 3.94 10.33 3.42
N PHE A 194 2.75 9.82 3.11
CA PHE A 194 1.86 10.42 2.12
C PHE A 194 1.46 11.85 2.53
N LEU A 195 1.00 12.04 3.76
CA LEU A 195 0.61 13.36 4.28
C LEU A 195 1.81 14.32 4.33
N PHE A 196 3.00 13.86 4.72
CA PHE A 196 4.23 14.65 4.66
C PHE A 196 4.54 15.15 3.24
N GLY A 197 4.45 14.26 2.24
CA GLY A 197 4.62 14.63 0.84
C GLY A 197 3.60 15.66 0.36
N ALA A 198 2.34 15.52 0.78
CA ALA A 198 1.28 16.46 0.44
C ALA A 198 1.48 17.83 1.12
N ALA A 199 1.82 17.84 2.41
CA ALA A 199 2.10 19.02 3.22
C ALA A 199 3.28 19.82 2.65
N GLY A 200 4.40 19.14 2.42
CA GLY A 200 5.59 19.75 1.86
C GLY A 200 5.36 20.32 0.45
N LYS A 201 4.52 19.66 -0.36
CA LYS A 201 4.12 20.21 -1.64
C LYS A 201 3.23 21.45 -1.49
N ALA A 202 2.35 21.49 -0.50
CA ALA A 202 1.57 22.69 -0.16
C ALA A 202 2.47 23.87 0.23
N LEU A 203 3.58 23.62 0.95
CA LEU A 203 4.64 24.60 1.25
C LEU A 203 5.48 25.02 0.02
N GLY A 204 5.27 24.37 -1.12
CA GLY A 204 5.96 24.69 -2.37
C GLY A 204 7.30 23.97 -2.58
N LEU A 205 7.60 22.93 -1.80
CA LEU A 205 8.74 22.05 -2.04
C LEU A 205 8.49 21.11 -3.23
N THR A 206 9.57 20.66 -3.85
CA THR A 206 9.58 19.69 -4.94
C THR A 206 9.54 18.25 -4.41
N SER A 207 9.13 17.30 -5.26
CA SER A 207 9.22 15.88 -4.90
C SER A 207 10.65 15.44 -4.59
N PHE A 208 11.65 16.07 -5.20
CA PHE A 208 13.05 15.73 -4.96
C PHE A 208 13.49 16.17 -3.56
N GLU A 209 13.25 17.43 -3.19
CA GLU A 209 13.60 17.97 -1.87
C GLU A 209 12.95 17.17 -0.74
N LEU A 210 11.66 16.84 -0.87
CA LEU A 210 10.94 16.09 0.16
C LEU A 210 11.47 14.68 0.35
N ARG A 211 11.82 14.02 -0.75
CA ARG A 211 12.36 12.65 -0.74
C ARG A 211 13.78 12.61 -0.22
N ALA A 212 14.61 13.58 -0.59
CA ALA A 212 15.97 13.73 -0.07
C ALA A 212 15.96 14.08 1.44
N GLY A 213 15.08 15.01 1.85
CA GLY A 213 14.89 15.38 3.24
C GLY A 213 14.42 14.23 4.12
N ALA A 214 13.48 13.41 3.65
CA ALA A 214 13.03 12.22 4.36
C ALA A 214 14.17 11.19 4.55
N HIS A 215 14.94 10.92 3.49
CA HIS A 215 16.14 10.08 3.60
C HIS A 215 17.13 10.61 4.64
N TYR A 216 17.38 11.93 4.65
CA TYR A 216 18.23 12.56 5.64
C TYR A 216 17.68 12.39 7.06
N ASN A 217 16.38 12.64 7.27
CA ASN A 217 15.72 12.49 8.56
C ASN A 217 15.82 11.05 9.12
N SER A 218 15.59 10.06 8.26
CA SER A 218 15.65 8.62 8.58
C SER A 218 17.05 8.14 9.00
N VAL A 219 18.10 8.83 8.52
CA VAL A 219 19.50 8.53 8.86
C VAL A 219 19.97 9.31 10.08
N PHE A 220 19.65 10.60 10.18
CA PHE A 220 20.29 11.49 11.14
C PHE A 220 19.43 11.84 12.37
N ASN A 221 18.10 11.69 12.29
CA ASN A 221 17.18 11.97 13.40
C ASN A 221 16.45 10.72 13.91
N SER A 222 16.86 9.53 13.46
CA SER A 222 16.18 8.26 13.79
C SER A 222 16.07 8.03 15.30
N SER A 223 17.07 8.46 16.09
CA SER A 223 17.09 8.36 17.54
C SER A 223 15.99 9.19 18.21
N THR A 224 15.68 10.36 17.66
CA THR A 224 14.55 11.20 18.11
C THR A 224 13.22 10.59 17.68
N ASN A 225 13.20 9.86 16.56
CA ASN A 225 12.02 9.19 16.02
C ASN A 225 11.80 7.77 16.58
N GLY A 226 12.65 7.31 17.51
CA GLY A 226 12.50 6.01 18.18
C GLY A 226 12.89 4.78 17.36
N TYR A 227 13.68 4.92 16.29
CA TYR A 227 14.18 3.78 15.49
C TYR A 227 15.67 3.90 15.10
N LYS A 228 16.27 2.79 14.65
CA LYS A 228 17.68 2.76 14.25
C LYS A 228 17.90 3.54 12.94
N PRO A 229 19.04 4.22 12.76
CA PRO A 229 19.35 4.91 11.52
C PRO A 229 19.20 3.96 10.32
N GLN A 230 18.38 4.35 9.34
CA GLN A 230 18.18 3.57 8.12
C GLN A 230 17.83 4.49 6.96
N LEU A 231 18.07 4.04 5.73
CA LEU A 231 17.48 4.71 4.58
C LEU A 231 15.98 4.40 4.56
N ASP A 232 15.16 5.39 4.20
CA ASP A 232 13.73 5.14 3.96
C ASP A 232 13.51 3.99 2.99
N SER A 233 12.51 3.18 3.31
CA SER A 233 12.08 2.08 2.47
C SER A 233 11.57 2.57 1.11
N ARG A 234 11.48 1.65 0.14
CA ARG A 234 10.97 1.99 -1.19
C ARG A 234 9.48 2.37 -1.15
N ASP A 235 8.72 1.79 -0.23
CA ASP A 235 7.30 2.06 0.02
C ASP A 235 7.08 3.42 0.70
N ASP A 236 7.96 3.85 1.61
CA ASP A 236 7.92 5.18 2.22
C ASP A 236 8.19 6.27 1.18
N GLN A 237 9.26 6.11 0.40
CA GLN A 237 9.60 7.02 -0.70
C GLN A 237 8.53 7.05 -1.79
N ARG A 238 7.84 5.92 -2.01
CA ARG A 238 6.68 5.84 -2.90
C ARG A 238 5.50 6.63 -2.31
N SER A 239 5.23 6.51 -1.01
CA SER A 239 4.13 7.20 -0.34
C SER A 239 4.31 8.71 -0.34
N ILE A 240 5.53 9.22 -0.09
CA ILE A 240 5.86 10.65 -0.22
C ILE A 240 5.55 11.14 -1.64
N ARG A 241 5.99 10.39 -2.66
CA ARG A 241 5.73 10.75 -4.07
C ARG A 241 4.23 10.77 -4.39
N MET A 242 3.47 9.82 -3.86
CA MET A 242 2.01 9.78 -4.00
C MET A 242 1.37 11.02 -3.36
N GLY A 243 1.79 11.41 -2.16
CA GLY A 243 1.32 12.63 -1.50
C GLY A 243 1.60 13.90 -2.31
N VAL A 244 2.80 14.02 -2.89
CA VAL A 244 3.14 15.14 -3.79
C VAL A 244 2.26 15.15 -5.03
N ARG A 245 1.99 13.98 -5.62
CA ARG A 245 1.09 13.86 -6.78
C ARG A 245 -0.33 14.28 -6.41
N HIS A 246 -0.85 13.81 -5.28
CA HIS A 246 -2.16 14.13 -4.77
C HIS A 246 -2.32 15.64 -4.55
N ALA A 247 -1.33 16.28 -3.91
CA ALA A 247 -1.30 17.72 -3.69
C ALA A 247 -1.28 18.54 -4.99
N ASN A 248 -0.61 18.05 -6.05
CA ASN A 248 -0.67 18.68 -7.37
C ASN A 248 -2.06 18.56 -8.00
N GLN A 249 -2.69 17.38 -7.92
CA GLN A 249 -4.02 17.15 -8.49
C GLN A 249 -5.10 18.04 -7.85
N HIS A 250 -4.92 18.40 -6.58
CA HIS A 250 -5.85 19.22 -5.83
C HIS A 250 -5.41 20.69 -5.66
N ASP A 251 -4.31 21.11 -6.30
CA ASP A 251 -3.77 22.47 -6.22
C ASP A 251 -3.47 23.00 -4.79
N TYR A 252 -2.90 22.13 -3.94
CA TYR A 252 -2.57 22.49 -2.55
C TYR A 252 -1.57 23.63 -2.43
N LYS A 253 -0.70 23.82 -3.44
CA LYS A 253 0.28 24.90 -3.48
C LYS A 253 -0.39 26.27 -3.45
N ASN A 254 -1.59 26.42 -3.99
CA ASN A 254 -2.30 27.70 -4.02
C ASN A 254 -3.36 27.84 -2.91
N MET A 255 -3.56 26.79 -2.09
CA MET A 255 -4.47 26.87 -0.95
C MET A 255 -3.88 27.71 0.18
N HIS A 256 -4.74 28.55 0.76
CA HIS A 256 -4.46 29.32 1.96
C HIS A 256 -5.65 29.20 2.91
N TYR A 257 -5.38 29.12 4.22
CA TYR A 257 -6.46 29.18 5.20
C TYR A 257 -7.13 30.56 5.13
N ARG A 258 -8.43 30.59 4.82
CA ARG A 258 -9.27 31.78 5.04
C ARG A 258 -9.99 31.60 6.37
N VAL A 259 -9.63 32.39 7.38
CA VAL A 259 -10.53 32.62 8.52
C VAL A 259 -11.73 33.39 7.98
N THR A 260 -12.83 32.71 7.68
CA THR A 260 -14.12 33.37 7.47
C THR A 260 -14.72 33.62 8.84
N PHE A 261 -14.67 34.87 9.30
CA PHE A 261 -15.48 35.30 10.44
C PHE A 261 -16.95 35.24 10.01
N GLY A 262 -17.73 34.36 10.65
CA GLY A 262 -19.19 34.44 10.57
C GLY A 262 -19.67 35.76 11.20
N PRO A 263 -20.84 36.29 10.82
CA PRO A 263 -21.40 37.48 11.45
C PRO A 263 -21.52 37.25 12.96
N LEU A 264 -21.16 38.28 13.75
CA LEU A 264 -21.29 38.27 15.21
C LEU A 264 -22.70 37.84 15.58
N GLN A 265 -22.85 36.67 16.23
CA GLN A 265 -24.10 36.33 16.90
C GLN A 265 -24.27 37.31 18.06
N ARG A 266 -25.16 38.29 17.90
CA ARG A 266 -25.66 39.08 19.02
C ARG A 266 -26.43 38.14 19.92
N VAL A 267 -25.86 37.86 21.08
CA VAL A 267 -26.59 37.27 22.20
C VAL A 267 -27.51 38.39 22.71
N TYR A 268 -28.80 38.25 22.46
CA TYR A 268 -29.86 39.10 23.02
C TYR A 268 -30.31 38.54 24.37
#